data_AF-A0A0A0I9L2-F1
#
_entry.id   AF-A0A0A0I9L2-F1
#
_cell.length_a   1.000
_cell.length_b   1.000
_cell.length_c   1.000
_cell.angle_alpha   90.00
_cell.angle_beta   90.00
_cell.angle_gamma   90.00
#
_symmetry.space_group_name_H-M   'P 1'
#
loop_
_entity.id
_entity.type
_entity.pdbx_description
1 polymer ?
#
loop_
_entity_poly.entity_id
_entity_poly.type
_entity_poly.pdbx_seq_one_letter_code
_entity_poly.pdbx_strand_id
1 'polypeptide(L)'
;MKITGISVNKVINIYETNKSKNVQSKKVCKKDTLEISKLGKELCTFENGEVSSTRPEKIQEIKNQIANGTYKVDSKLIAKRMLSKYKNS
;
A
#
# COMPACT_ATOMS: atom_id res chain seq x y z
N MET A 1 62.32 -42.13 -26.73
CA MET A 1 61.45 -41.20 -25.97
C MET A 1 60.98 -40.10 -26.91
N LYS A 2 59.67 -39.87 -27.06
CA LYS A 2 59.09 -38.89 -28.01
C LYS A 2 58.41 -37.78 -27.21
N ILE A 3 58.86 -36.53 -27.38
CA ILE A 3 58.31 -35.37 -26.65
C ILE A 3 57.53 -34.54 -27.66
N THR A 4 56.20 -34.58 -27.59
CA THR A 4 55.32 -33.71 -28.40
C THR A 4 55.15 -32.37 -27.71
N GLY A 5 55.44 -31.28 -28.45
CA GLY A 5 55.42 -29.90 -27.95
C GLY A 5 54.07 -29.47 -27.37
N ILE A 6 54.15 -28.70 -26.29
CA ILE A 6 53.01 -28.14 -25.56
C ILE A 6 52.16 -27.31 -26.53
N SER A 7 50.86 -27.60 -26.62
CA SER A 7 49.96 -26.94 -27.57
C SER A 7 49.77 -25.46 -27.22
N VAL A 8 50.08 -24.58 -28.18
CA VAL A 8 49.96 -23.11 -28.07
C VAL A 8 48.58 -22.63 -27.61
N ASN A 9 47.52 -23.36 -27.97
CA ASN A 9 46.15 -23.10 -27.53
C ASN A 9 45.99 -23.15 -26.00
N LYS A 10 46.75 -24.00 -25.31
CA LYS A 10 46.69 -24.10 -23.85
C LYS A 10 47.28 -22.85 -23.19
N VAL A 11 48.30 -22.26 -23.79
CA VAL A 11 48.96 -21.05 -23.27
C VAL A 11 48.07 -19.83 -23.44
N ILE A 12 47.42 -19.67 -24.60
CA ILE A 12 46.51 -18.55 -24.89
C ILE A 12 45.32 -18.54 -23.91
N ASN A 13 44.77 -19.71 -23.60
CA ASN A 13 43.63 -19.84 -22.69
C ASN A 13 43.97 -19.46 -21.23
N ILE A 14 45.24 -19.57 -20.82
CA ILE A 14 45.71 -19.14 -19.50
C ILE A 14 45.74 -17.60 -19.42
N TYR A 15 46.12 -16.92 -20.50
CA TYR A 15 46.13 -15.45 -20.52
C TYR A 15 44.72 -14.86 -20.51
N GLU A 16 43.75 -15.47 -21.21
CA GLU A 16 42.36 -15.01 -21.19
C GLU A 16 41.68 -15.20 -19.83
N THR A 17 41.98 -16.29 -19.13
CA THR A 17 41.40 -16.58 -17.80
C THR A 17 41.94 -15.68 -16.69
N ASN A 18 43.14 -15.12 -16.86
CA ASN A 18 43.74 -14.18 -15.91
C ASN A 18 43.28 -12.71 -16.09
N LYS A 19 42.45 -12.42 -17.10
CA LYS A 19 41.85 -11.08 -17.24
C LYS A 19 40.75 -10.92 -16.19
N SER A 20 41.12 -10.38 -15.03
CA SER A 20 40.21 -10.01 -13.94
C SER A 20 39.03 -9.21 -14.50
N LYS A 21 37.87 -9.85 -14.62
CA LYS A 21 36.62 -9.19 -14.95
C LYS A 21 36.27 -8.34 -13.75
N ASN A 22 36.50 -7.04 -13.84
CA ASN A 22 35.99 -6.08 -12.86
C ASN A 22 34.46 -6.06 -12.99
N VAL A 23 33.80 -7.00 -12.31
CA VAL A 23 32.35 -7.03 -12.23
C VAL A 23 31.96 -5.89 -11.31
N GLN A 24 31.59 -4.74 -11.88
CA GLN A 24 30.98 -3.67 -11.13
C GLN A 24 29.68 -4.20 -10.51
N SER A 25 29.73 -4.54 -9.22
CA SER A 25 28.54 -4.87 -8.45
C SER A 25 27.72 -3.58 -8.33
N LYS A 26 26.64 -3.47 -9.09
CA LYS A 26 25.64 -2.41 -8.91
C LYS A 26 25.13 -2.52 -7.47
N LYS A 27 25.48 -1.56 -6.61
CA LYS A 27 24.95 -1.47 -5.25
C LYS A 27 23.45 -1.26 -5.35
N VAL A 28 22.67 -2.27 -5.01
CA VAL A 28 21.22 -2.17 -4.91
C VAL A 28 20.92 -1.28 -3.70
N CYS A 29 20.46 -0.05 -3.95
CA CYS A 29 19.98 0.83 -2.88
C CYS A 29 18.70 0.21 -2.31
N LYS A 30 18.73 -0.17 -1.02
CA LYS A 30 17.56 -0.69 -0.33
C LYS A 30 16.58 0.46 -0.15
N LYS A 31 15.36 0.30 -0.68
CA LYS A 31 14.28 1.26 -0.49
C LYS A 31 13.57 0.97 0.82
N ASP A 32 13.13 2.00 1.51
CA ASP A 32 12.26 1.83 2.67
C ASP A 32 10.91 1.26 2.22
N THR A 33 10.47 0.20 2.89
CA THR A 33 9.18 -0.46 2.65
C THR A 33 8.35 -0.39 3.93
N LEU A 34 7.09 0.03 3.80
CA LEU A 34 6.11 -0.04 4.88
C LEU A 34 5.13 -1.16 4.56
N GLU A 35 4.95 -2.10 5.49
CA GLU A 35 3.94 -3.15 5.40
C GLU A 35 2.71 -2.76 6.22
N ILE A 36 1.56 -2.70 5.57
CA ILE A 36 0.28 -2.49 6.24
C ILE A 36 -0.40 -3.86 6.32
N SER A 37 -0.82 -4.25 7.52
CA SER A 37 -1.54 -5.51 7.70
C SER A 37 -2.83 -5.50 6.87
N LYS A 38 -3.17 -6.65 6.28
CA LYS A 38 -4.41 -6.82 5.51
C LYS A 38 -5.64 -6.40 6.33
N LEU A 39 -5.67 -6.81 7.60
CA LEU A 39 -6.71 -6.43 8.55
C LEU A 39 -6.77 -4.91 8.78
N GLY A 40 -5.63 -4.24 8.98
CA GLY A 40 -5.59 -2.78 9.17
C GLY A 40 -6.08 -2.02 7.94
N LYS A 41 -5.77 -2.54 6.73
CA LYS A 41 -6.28 -1.99 5.48
C LYS A 41 -7.81 -2.14 5.37
N GLU A 42 -8.34 -3.31 5.73
CA GLU A 42 -9.79 -3.56 5.75
C GLU A 42 -10.52 -2.71 6.79
N LEU A 43 -9.93 -2.47 7.97
CA LEU A 43 -10.53 -1.59 8.99
C LEU A 43 -10.58 -0.13 8.55
N CYS A 44 -9.54 0.36 7.89
CA CYS A 44 -9.47 1.74 7.41
C CYS A 44 -10.55 2.06 6.35
N THR A 45 -10.93 1.10 5.51
CA THR A 45 -12.01 1.30 4.53
C THR A 45 -13.39 1.45 5.19
N PHE A 46 -13.62 0.85 6.36
CA PHE A 46 -14.84 1.09 7.14
C PHE A 46 -14.88 2.50 7.75
N GLU A 47 -13.74 3.04 8.18
CA GLU A 47 -13.67 4.39 8.75
C GLU A 47 -13.77 5.49 7.68
N ASN A 48 -13.18 5.27 6.50
CA ASN A 48 -13.17 6.24 5.40
C ASN A 48 -14.49 6.33 4.63
N GLY A 49 -15.55 5.65 5.08
CA GLY A 49 -16.92 5.86 4.59
C GLY A 49 -17.19 5.32 3.18
N GLU A 50 -16.27 4.57 2.57
CA GLU A 50 -16.50 3.89 1.29
C GLU A 50 -17.45 2.69 1.42
N VAL A 51 -17.56 2.12 2.62
CA VAL A 51 -18.67 1.22 2.96
C VAL A 51 -19.92 2.07 3.18
N SER A 52 -20.57 2.41 2.07
CA SER A 52 -21.94 2.94 1.95
C SER A 52 -22.62 3.13 3.31
N SER A 53 -22.48 4.34 3.86
CA SER A 53 -23.06 4.79 5.13
C SER A 53 -24.59 4.91 5.11
N THR A 54 -25.23 4.26 4.13
CA THR A 54 -26.68 4.20 3.98
C THR A 54 -27.19 3.08 4.88
N ARG A 55 -27.30 3.33 6.19
CA ARG A 55 -27.97 2.39 7.12
C ARG A 55 -29.46 2.35 6.77
N PRO A 56 -29.96 1.35 6.03
CA PRO A 56 -31.30 1.40 5.45
C PRO A 56 -32.37 1.42 6.54
N GLU A 57 -32.15 0.69 7.63
CA GLU A 57 -32.99 0.64 8.82
C GLU A 57 -33.17 2.03 9.44
N LYS A 58 -32.06 2.77 9.62
CA LYS A 58 -32.09 4.12 10.19
C LYS A 58 -32.86 5.10 9.30
N ILE A 59 -32.76 4.94 7.98
CA ILE A 59 -33.51 5.77 7.03
C ILE A 59 -35.01 5.46 7.12
N GLN A 60 -35.39 4.19 7.19
CA GLN A 60 -36.79 3.79 7.38
C GLN A 60 -37.35 4.31 8.71
N GLU A 61 -36.58 4.23 9.79
CA GLU A 61 -36.97 4.76 11.09
C GLU A 61 -37.23 6.27 11.02
N ILE A 62 -36.32 7.05 10.44
CA ILE A 62 -36.49 8.50 10.26
C ILE A 62 -37.71 8.80 9.38
N LYS A 63 -37.91 8.06 8.29
CA LYS A 63 -39.09 8.21 7.43
C LYS A 63 -40.38 7.97 8.20
N ASN A 64 -40.43 6.95 9.05
CA ASN A 64 -41.58 6.64 9.89
C ASN A 64 -41.84 7.74 10.92
N GLN A 65 -40.79 8.27 11.57
CA GLN A 65 -40.92 9.40 12.50
C GLN A 65 -41.43 10.67 11.81
N ILE A 66 -41.01 10.93 10.58
CA ILE A 66 -41.50 12.06 9.78
C ILE A 66 -42.97 11.85 9.41
N ALA A 67 -43.35 10.65 8.92
CA ALA A 67 -44.72 10.33 8.56
C ALA A 67 -45.68 10.43 9.76
N ASN A 68 -45.22 10.00 10.95
CA ASN A 68 -45.98 10.07 12.19
C ASN A 68 -45.95 11.47 12.85
N GLY A 69 -45.22 12.43 12.28
CA GLY A 69 -45.06 13.78 12.83
C GLY A 69 -44.26 13.85 14.16
N THR A 70 -43.57 12.78 14.54
CA THR A 70 -42.80 12.69 15.80
C THR A 70 -41.32 13.02 15.63
N TYR A 71 -40.87 13.31 14.40
CA TYR A 71 -39.50 13.72 14.13
C TYR A 71 -39.20 15.10 14.73
N LYS A 72 -38.36 15.13 15.77
CA LYS A 72 -37.92 16.37 16.43
C LYS A 72 -36.55 16.80 15.93
N VAL A 73 -36.47 18.02 15.42
CA VAL A 73 -35.22 18.64 14.98
C VAL A 73 -34.49 19.25 16.18
N ASP A 74 -33.33 18.68 16.54
CA ASP A 74 -32.49 19.21 17.62
C ASP A 74 -31.48 20.24 17.06
N SER A 75 -31.68 21.51 17.39
CA SER A 75 -30.82 22.63 16.97
C SER A 75 -29.39 22.53 17.53
N LYS A 76 -29.22 21.97 18.74
CA LYS A 76 -27.89 21.76 19.34
C LYS A 76 -27.09 20.72 18.57
N LEU A 77 -27.76 19.65 18.14
CA LEU A 77 -27.15 18.61 17.32
C LEU A 77 -26.68 19.19 15.97
N ILE A 78 -27.51 20.02 15.34
CA ILE A 78 -27.18 20.69 14.07
C ILE A 78 -25.92 21.55 14.23
N ALA A 79 -25.90 22.45 15.21
CA ALA A 79 -24.76 23.33 15.46
C ALA A 79 -23.48 22.52 15.75
N LYS A 80 -23.58 21.45 16.55
CA LYS A 80 -22.45 20.55 16.84
C LYS A 80 -21.91 19.90 15.57
N ARG A 81 -22.78 19.45 14.65
CA ARG A 81 -22.35 18.83 13.39
C ARG A 81 -21.71 19.82 12.44
N MET A 82 -22.23 21.04 12.35
CA MET A 82 -21.61 22.13 11.59
C MET A 82 -20.19 22.40 12.11
N LEU A 83 -20.02 22.60 13.42
CA LEU A 83 -18.71 22.85 14.02
C LEU A 83 -17.73 21.68 13.80
N SER A 84 -18.22 20.44 13.95
CA SER A 84 -17.39 19.24 13.74
C SER A 84 -16.88 19.13 12.30
N LYS A 85 -17.67 19.57 11.31
CA LYS A 85 -17.25 19.62 9.91
C LYS A 85 -16.17 20.67 9.68
N TYR A 86 -16.34 21.87 10.25
CA TYR A 86 -15.33 22.93 10.15
C TYR A 86 -14.00 22.56 10.82
N LYS A 87 -14.02 21.90 11.98
CA LYS A 87 -12.80 21.52 12.71
C LYS A 87 -11.97 20.43 12.01
N ASN A 88 -12.62 19.58 11.21
CA ASN A 88 -11.99 18.46 10.52
C ASN A 88 -11.69 18.77 9.03
N SER A 89 -11.85 20.03 8.59
CA SER A 89 -11.42 20.52 7.27
C SER A 89 -10.06 21.21 7.40
#